data_AF-A0A352CMF5-F1
#
_entry.id   AF-A0A352CMF5-F1
#
_cell.length_a   1.000
_cell.length_b   1.000
_cell.length_c   1.000
_cell.angle_alpha   90.00
_cell.angle_beta   90.00
_cell.angle_gamma   90.00
#
_symmetry.space_group_name_H-M   'P 1'
#
loop_
_entity.id
_entity.type
_entity.pdbx_description
1 polymer ?
#
loop_
_entity_poly.entity_id
_entity_poly.type
_entity_poly.pdbx_seq_one_letter_code
_entity_poly.pdbx_strand_id
1 'polypeptide(L)'
;MAKDDFQTVLKGKKLPILTLDNKWYRLFEKNMTPEMKRLEGRINDLLKEQGRVTNEVKDLKKIKNNLMAEIVANMPEDGRQPDPSHQKKIAESKRLIDQVNERIAKYDDDMLDLPRMIDEENFKLMLLSMEICYDEFLSNTEDIEDISAWIKSMRMELKRNIIKKQQMEVKNVELYTYMNDIFGSDVINLFDIKYDVEAKKKQLMEAAEAKAEKKRAEEAKERAEQRMLSGGGDK
;
A
#
# COMPACT_ATOMS: atom_id res chain seq x y z
N MET A 1 7.90 -6.31 18.64
CA MET A 1 6.65 -6.25 19.44
C MET A 1 6.11 -7.66 19.54
N ALA A 2 5.71 -8.15 20.72
CA ALA A 2 5.33 -9.56 20.87
C ALA A 2 3.94 -9.81 20.27
N LYS A 3 3.69 -11.00 19.72
CA LYS A 3 2.37 -11.43 19.20
C LYS A 3 1.20 -11.11 20.15
N ASP A 4 1.46 -11.18 21.46
CA ASP A 4 0.49 -10.91 22.52
C ASP A 4 0.03 -9.44 22.58
N ASP A 5 0.88 -8.51 22.15
CA ASP A 5 0.54 -7.08 22.08
C ASP A 5 -0.49 -6.82 20.99
N PHE A 6 -0.33 -7.46 19.82
CA PHE A 6 -1.27 -7.33 18.71
C PHE A 6 -2.64 -7.91 19.04
N GLN A 7 -2.67 -9.08 19.68
CA GLN A 7 -3.92 -9.69 20.10
C GLN A 7 -4.69 -8.80 21.08
N THR A 8 -3.99 -8.16 22.01
CA THR A 8 -4.58 -7.23 22.98
C THR A 8 -5.13 -5.97 22.29
N VAL A 9 -4.38 -5.38 21.36
CA VAL A 9 -4.78 -4.15 20.65
C VAL A 9 -5.94 -4.37 19.68
N LEU A 10 -6.03 -5.56 19.08
CA LEU A 10 -7.08 -5.90 18.13
C LEU A 10 -8.36 -6.40 18.83
N LYS A 11 -8.28 -6.86 20.08
CA LYS A 11 -9.44 -7.35 20.82
C LYS A 11 -10.49 -6.25 20.97
N GLY A 12 -11.73 -6.56 20.58
CA GLY A 12 -12.86 -5.63 20.65
C GLY A 12 -12.96 -4.64 19.49
N LYS A 13 -12.03 -4.66 18.53
CA LYS A 13 -12.15 -3.87 17.30
C LYS A 13 -12.94 -4.64 16.25
N LYS A 14 -13.85 -3.95 15.55
CA LYS A 14 -14.53 -4.50 14.38
C LYS A 14 -13.57 -4.50 13.19
N LEU A 15 -13.14 -5.69 12.78
CA LEU A 15 -12.22 -5.85 11.66
C LEU A 15 -12.97 -6.00 10.34
N PRO A 16 -12.48 -5.41 9.24
CA PRO A 16 -12.98 -5.74 7.91
C PRO A 16 -12.61 -7.20 7.57
N ILE A 17 -13.45 -7.85 6.76
CA ILE A 17 -13.18 -9.20 6.26
C ILE A 17 -12.07 -9.12 5.22
N LEU A 18 -10.90 -9.66 5.55
CA LEU A 18 -9.68 -9.50 4.78
C LEU A 18 -9.77 -10.11 3.38
N THR A 19 -10.45 -11.25 3.25
CA THR A 19 -10.62 -11.94 1.97
C THR A 19 -11.57 -11.22 1.01
N LEU A 20 -12.22 -10.14 1.46
CA LEU A 20 -13.00 -9.25 0.59
C LEU A 20 -12.22 -7.98 0.21
N ASP A 21 -11.04 -7.75 0.79
CA ASP A 21 -10.21 -6.58 0.54
C ASP A 21 -9.15 -6.85 -0.54
N ASN A 22 -9.31 -6.19 -1.70
CA ASN A 22 -8.34 -6.29 -2.79
C ASN A 22 -6.95 -5.75 -2.41
N LYS A 23 -6.86 -4.76 -1.50
CA LYS A 23 -5.58 -4.24 -1.04
C LYS A 23 -4.82 -5.28 -0.24
N TRP A 24 -5.51 -6.04 0.61
CA TRP A 24 -4.92 -7.15 1.35
C TRP A 24 -4.31 -8.17 0.39
N TYR A 25 -5.05 -8.60 -0.64
CA TYR A 25 -4.49 -9.51 -1.66
C TYR A 25 -3.25 -8.96 -2.35
N ARG A 26 -3.23 -7.69 -2.74
CA ARG A 26 -2.05 -7.08 -3.38
C ARG A 26 -0.81 -7.08 -2.48
N LEU A 27 -0.99 -6.89 -1.18
CA LEU A 27 0.10 -6.87 -0.21
C LEU A 27 0.65 -8.28 0.05
N PHE A 28 -0.21 -9.30 0.06
CA PHE A 28 0.17 -10.65 0.48
C PHE A 28 0.31 -11.67 -0.66
N GLU A 29 0.02 -11.30 -1.92
CA GLU A 29 0.04 -12.21 -3.08
C GLU A 29 1.31 -13.08 -3.15
N LYS A 30 2.46 -12.50 -2.83
CA LYS A 30 3.77 -13.17 -2.89
C LYS A 30 4.24 -13.73 -1.54
N ASN A 31 3.70 -13.23 -0.44
CA ASN A 31 4.20 -13.47 0.92
C ASN A 31 3.24 -14.32 1.77
N MET A 32 2.20 -14.87 1.15
CA MET A 32 1.16 -15.62 1.86
C MET A 32 1.67 -16.97 2.36
N THR A 33 1.69 -17.13 3.69
CA THR A 33 2.08 -18.39 4.32
C THR A 33 1.04 -19.49 4.07
N PRO A 34 1.41 -20.78 4.17
CA PRO A 34 0.45 -21.88 4.05
C PRO A 34 -0.74 -21.74 5.02
N GLU A 35 -0.49 -21.25 6.25
CA GLU A 35 -1.53 -21.04 7.24
C GLU A 35 -2.48 -19.89 6.84
N MET A 36 -1.95 -18.80 6.28
CA MET A 36 -2.80 -17.72 5.76
C MET A 36 -3.70 -18.20 4.62
N LYS A 37 -3.19 -19.02 3.69
CA LYS A 37 -3.99 -19.64 2.62
C LYS A 37 -5.08 -20.55 3.17
N ARG A 38 -4.78 -21.31 4.23
CA ARG A 38 -5.76 -22.17 4.91
C ARG A 38 -6.88 -21.35 5.54
N LEU A 39 -6.54 -20.28 6.26
CA LEU A 39 -7.50 -19.37 6.88
C LEU A 39 -8.33 -18.62 5.82
N GLU A 40 -7.69 -18.12 4.77
CA GLU A 40 -8.35 -17.48 3.64
C GLU A 40 -9.39 -18.41 2.99
N GLY A 41 -9.01 -19.65 2.68
CA GLY A 41 -9.93 -20.65 2.15
C GLY A 41 -11.12 -20.90 3.08
N ARG A 42 -10.86 -21.05 4.38
CA ARG A 42 -11.91 -21.28 5.38
C ARG A 42 -12.87 -20.10 5.51
N ILE A 43 -12.37 -18.86 5.51
CA ILE A 43 -13.21 -17.65 5.54
C ILE A 43 -14.08 -17.61 4.29
N ASN A 44 -13.50 -17.88 3.11
CA ASN A 44 -14.23 -17.89 1.85
C ASN A 44 -15.31 -18.97 1.79
N ASP A 45 -15.07 -20.15 2.36
CA ASP A 45 -16.08 -21.20 2.44
C ASP A 45 -17.21 -20.85 3.43
N LEU A 46 -16.88 -20.25 4.57
CA LEU A 46 -17.88 -19.75 5.52
C LEU A 46 -18.75 -18.63 4.90
N LEU A 47 -18.15 -17.73 4.11
CA LEU A 47 -18.88 -16.69 3.38
C LEU A 47 -19.84 -17.27 2.34
N LYS A 48 -19.42 -18.32 1.61
CA LYS A 48 -20.29 -19.04 0.68
C LYS A 48 -21.47 -19.67 1.40
N GLU A 49 -21.22 -20.35 2.53
CA GLU A 49 -22.27 -20.95 3.34
C GLU A 49 -23.23 -19.90 3.91
N GLN A 50 -22.72 -18.77 4.41
CA GLN A 50 -23.55 -17.65 4.86
C GLN A 50 -24.46 -17.13 3.73
N GLY A 51 -23.92 -17.00 2.52
CA GLY A 51 -24.70 -16.63 1.34
C GLY A 51 -25.77 -17.66 0.99
N ARG A 52 -25.43 -18.96 1.05
CA ARG A 52 -26.37 -20.06 0.80
C ARG A 52 -27.51 -20.06 1.82
N VAL A 53 -27.20 -20.10 3.12
CA VAL A 53 -28.17 -20.10 4.22
C VAL A 53 -29.11 -18.90 4.12
N THR A 54 -28.57 -17.70 3.84
CA THR A 54 -29.39 -16.49 3.69
C THR A 54 -30.41 -16.61 2.56
N ASN A 55 -30.00 -17.16 1.41
CA ASN A 55 -30.90 -17.38 0.28
C ASN A 55 -31.94 -18.48 0.56
N GLU A 56 -31.53 -19.57 1.20
CA GLU A 56 -32.43 -20.67 1.54
C GLU A 56 -33.49 -20.25 2.56
N VAL A 57 -33.12 -19.49 3.59
CA VAL A 57 -34.08 -18.92 4.55
C VAL A 57 -35.07 -18.00 3.84
N LYS A 58 -34.60 -17.18 2.90
CA LYS A 58 -35.47 -16.29 2.10
C LYS A 58 -36.47 -17.10 1.27
N ASP A 59 -36.03 -18.18 0.64
CA ASP A 59 -36.89 -19.01 -0.19
C ASP A 59 -37.85 -19.87 0.63
N LEU A 60 -37.42 -20.42 1.77
CA LEU A 60 -38.29 -21.11 2.73
C LEU A 60 -39.37 -20.17 3.28
N LYS A 61 -39.05 -18.90 3.57
CA LYS A 61 -40.04 -17.89 3.99
C LYS A 61 -41.08 -17.65 2.89
N LYS A 62 -40.70 -17.63 1.61
CA LYS A 62 -41.66 -17.54 0.50
C LYS A 62 -42.55 -18.77 0.40
N ILE A 63 -41.96 -19.97 0.51
CA ILE A 63 -42.71 -21.24 0.48
C ILE A 63 -43.72 -21.28 1.62
N LYS A 64 -43.31 -20.92 2.84
CA LYS A 64 -44.19 -20.81 4.01
C LYS A 64 -45.38 -19.87 3.75
N ASN A 65 -45.13 -18.69 3.18
CA ASN A 65 -46.18 -17.74 2.86
C ASN A 65 -47.15 -18.28 1.80
N ASN A 66 -46.66 -18.97 0.77
CA ASN A 66 -47.50 -19.61 -0.24
C ASN A 66 -48.38 -20.71 0.35
N LEU A 67 -47.82 -21.56 1.23
CA LEU A 67 -48.58 -22.59 1.94
C LEU A 67 -49.64 -21.97 2.87
N MET A 68 -49.32 -20.85 3.53
CA MET A 68 -50.31 -20.11 4.33
C MET A 68 -51.45 -19.55 3.48
N ALA A 69 -51.14 -18.98 2.32
CA ALA A 69 -52.14 -18.48 1.38
C ALA A 69 -53.03 -19.63 0.85
N GLU A 70 -52.43 -20.80 0.57
CA GLU A 70 -53.18 -22.00 0.18
C GLU A 70 -54.15 -22.47 1.29
N ILE A 71 -53.72 -22.45 2.55
CA ILE A 71 -54.62 -22.77 3.67
C ILE A 71 -55.81 -21.81 3.71
N VAL A 72 -55.57 -20.50 3.58
CA VAL A 72 -56.63 -19.49 3.57
C VAL A 72 -57.56 -19.68 2.38
N ALA A 73 -57.02 -19.93 1.19
CA ALA A 73 -57.81 -20.14 -0.03
C ALA A 73 -58.68 -21.40 0.00
N ASN A 74 -58.29 -22.42 0.78
CA ASN A 74 -59.07 -23.65 0.95
C ASN A 74 -60.01 -23.60 2.17
N MET A 75 -60.03 -22.52 2.97
CA MET A 75 -61.01 -22.34 4.04
C MET A 75 -62.33 -21.76 3.51
N PRO A 76 -63.50 -22.27 3.95
CA PRO A 76 -64.80 -21.69 3.57
C PRO A 76 -65.00 -20.28 4.13
N GLU A 77 -65.44 -19.33 3.28
CA GLU A 77 -65.75 -17.95 3.69
C GLU A 77 -66.93 -17.85 4.68
N ASP A 78 -67.83 -18.85 4.67
CA ASP A 78 -69.03 -18.89 5.51
C ASP A 78 -68.81 -19.59 6.88
N GLY A 79 -67.55 -19.95 7.19
CA GLY A 79 -67.19 -20.62 8.45
C GLY A 79 -67.69 -22.07 8.56
N ARG A 80 -68.21 -22.66 7.48
CA ARG A 80 -68.58 -24.08 7.46
C ARG A 80 -67.33 -24.98 7.45
N GLN A 81 -67.53 -26.26 7.74
CA GLN A 81 -66.44 -27.22 7.61
C GLN A 81 -66.01 -27.34 6.13
N PRO A 82 -64.70 -27.30 5.83
CA PRO A 82 -64.20 -27.57 4.49
C PRO A 82 -64.63 -28.95 4.03
N ASP A 83 -64.88 -29.13 2.73
CA ASP A 83 -65.14 -30.45 2.19
C ASP A 83 -63.93 -31.39 2.40
N PRO A 84 -64.10 -32.72 2.30
CA PRO A 84 -63.02 -33.68 2.57
C PRO A 84 -61.77 -33.51 1.70
N SER A 85 -61.90 -32.89 0.51
CA SER A 85 -60.79 -32.61 -0.40
C SER A 85 -59.98 -31.40 0.08
N HIS A 86 -60.67 -30.30 0.39
CA HIS A 86 -60.07 -29.08 0.94
C HIS A 86 -59.45 -29.34 2.32
N GLN A 87 -60.09 -30.18 3.15
CA GLN A 87 -59.60 -30.55 4.47
C GLN A 87 -58.27 -31.33 4.37
N LYS A 88 -58.12 -32.21 3.37
CA LYS A 88 -56.84 -32.90 3.09
C LYS A 88 -55.74 -31.92 2.65
N LYS A 89 -56.04 -30.98 1.75
CA LYS A 89 -55.08 -29.95 1.32
C LYS A 89 -54.61 -29.08 2.48
N ILE A 90 -55.54 -28.61 3.30
CA ILE A 90 -55.22 -27.82 4.51
C ILE A 90 -54.30 -28.63 5.45
N ALA A 91 -54.58 -29.92 5.67
CA ALA A 91 -53.76 -30.76 6.52
C ALA A 91 -52.34 -30.97 5.96
N GLU A 92 -52.22 -31.15 4.64
CA GLU A 92 -50.93 -31.26 3.97
C GLU A 92 -50.13 -29.96 4.02
N SER A 93 -50.74 -28.81 3.71
CA SER A 93 -50.08 -27.50 3.79
C SER A 93 -49.63 -27.20 5.23
N LYS A 94 -50.40 -27.58 6.26
CA LYS A 94 -49.98 -27.47 7.67
C LYS A 94 -48.74 -28.33 7.96
N ARG A 95 -48.75 -29.60 7.54
CA ARG A 95 -47.60 -30.51 7.71
C ARG A 95 -46.34 -29.96 7.03
N LEU A 96 -46.48 -29.37 5.84
CA LEU A 96 -45.38 -28.76 5.12
C LEU A 96 -44.88 -27.47 5.80
N ILE A 97 -45.78 -26.64 6.34
CA ILE A 97 -45.41 -25.46 7.13
C ILE A 97 -44.58 -25.86 8.35
N ASP A 98 -44.95 -26.94 9.06
CA ASP A 98 -44.18 -27.40 10.22
C ASP A 98 -42.76 -27.82 9.84
N GLN A 99 -42.61 -28.56 8.74
CA GLN A 99 -41.28 -28.92 8.20
C GLN A 99 -40.47 -27.70 7.76
N VAL A 100 -41.11 -26.72 7.13
CA VAL A 100 -40.46 -25.47 6.73
C VAL A 100 -40.03 -24.67 7.97
N ASN A 101 -40.86 -24.59 9.01
CA ASN A 101 -40.51 -23.93 10.26
C ASN A 101 -39.31 -24.59 10.95
N GLU A 102 -39.25 -25.92 10.97
CA GLU A 102 -38.11 -26.65 11.55
C GLU A 102 -36.81 -26.35 10.79
N ARG A 103 -36.87 -26.29 9.45
CA ARG A 103 -35.70 -25.93 8.63
C ARG A 103 -35.29 -24.48 8.83
N ILE A 104 -36.25 -23.55 8.91
CA ILE A 104 -35.96 -22.13 9.19
C ILE A 104 -35.28 -22.00 10.55
N ALA A 105 -35.76 -22.69 11.58
CA ALA A 105 -35.16 -22.64 12.92
C ALA A 105 -33.68 -23.08 12.91
N LYS A 106 -33.37 -24.19 12.22
CA LYS A 106 -31.97 -24.66 12.06
C LYS A 106 -31.09 -23.63 11.35
N TYR A 107 -31.62 -23.00 10.30
CA TYR A 107 -30.87 -21.97 9.58
C TYR A 107 -30.76 -20.64 10.32
N ASP A 108 -31.73 -20.29 11.17
CA ASP A 108 -31.63 -19.11 12.03
C ASP A 108 -30.51 -19.28 13.07
N ASP A 109 -30.29 -20.50 13.58
CA ASP A 109 -29.13 -20.84 14.42
C ASP A 109 -27.81 -20.70 13.63
N ASP A 110 -27.74 -21.28 12.43
CA ASP A 110 -26.58 -21.14 11.54
C ASP A 110 -26.28 -19.65 11.21
N MET A 111 -27.31 -18.82 11.04
CA MET A 111 -27.17 -17.37 10.80
C MET A 111 -26.55 -16.61 11.97
N LEU A 112 -26.63 -17.14 13.20
CA LEU A 112 -25.96 -16.57 14.37
C LEU A 112 -24.51 -17.04 14.47
N ASP A 113 -24.25 -18.32 14.18
CA ASP A 113 -22.92 -18.91 14.32
C ASP A 113 -21.95 -18.54 13.20
N LEU A 114 -22.42 -18.52 11.94
CA LEU A 114 -21.57 -18.24 10.78
C LEU A 114 -20.82 -16.89 10.87
N PRO A 115 -21.46 -15.76 11.21
CA PRO A 115 -20.75 -14.50 11.40
C PRO A 115 -19.66 -14.59 12.46
N ARG A 116 -19.92 -15.27 13.58
CA ARG A 116 -18.95 -15.45 14.66
C ARG A 116 -17.74 -16.26 14.21
N MET A 117 -17.98 -17.35 13.49
CA MET A 117 -16.91 -18.19 12.92
C MET A 117 -16.08 -17.41 11.90
N ILE A 118 -16.72 -16.61 11.04
CA ILE A 118 -16.03 -15.74 10.08
C ILE A 118 -15.13 -14.75 10.81
N ASP A 119 -15.66 -14.07 11.83
CA ASP A 119 -14.91 -13.09 12.62
C ASP A 119 -13.72 -13.73 13.34
N GLU A 120 -13.89 -14.93 13.89
CA GLU A 120 -12.82 -15.67 14.58
C GLU A 120 -11.68 -16.07 13.62
N GLU A 121 -12.00 -16.62 12.44
CA GLU A 121 -10.98 -17.00 11.46
C GLU A 121 -10.34 -15.76 10.80
N ASN A 122 -11.12 -14.72 10.55
CA ASN A 122 -10.63 -13.43 10.03
C ASN A 122 -9.70 -12.73 11.04
N PHE A 123 -9.98 -12.84 12.34
CA PHE A 123 -9.10 -12.33 13.39
C PHE A 123 -7.75 -13.06 13.41
N LYS A 124 -7.74 -14.39 13.26
CA LYS A 124 -6.50 -15.17 13.13
C LYS A 124 -5.70 -14.75 11.90
N LEU A 125 -6.38 -14.56 10.78
CA LEU A 125 -5.74 -14.10 9.54
C LEU A 125 -5.15 -12.68 9.69
N MET A 126 -5.84 -11.80 10.41
CA MET A 126 -5.36 -10.45 10.71
C MET A 126 -4.10 -10.48 11.57
N LEU A 127 -4.04 -11.34 12.59
CA LEU A 127 -2.84 -11.46 13.43
C LEU A 127 -1.61 -11.87 12.62
N LEU A 128 -1.74 -12.86 11.75
CA LEU A 128 -0.64 -13.29 10.87
C LEU A 128 -0.25 -12.19 9.88
N SER A 129 -1.25 -11.49 9.33
CA SER A 129 -1.01 -10.37 8.41
C SER A 129 -0.24 -9.23 9.11
N MET A 130 -0.62 -8.89 10.34
CA MET A 130 0.03 -7.85 11.14
C MET A 130 1.47 -8.20 11.51
N GLU A 131 1.73 -9.46 11.87
CA GLU A 131 3.08 -9.94 12.17
C GLU A 131 4.02 -9.71 10.98
N ILE A 132 3.62 -10.18 9.79
CA ILE A 132 4.41 -10.00 8.56
C ILE A 132 4.61 -8.52 8.23
N CYS A 133 3.54 -7.71 8.28
CA CYS A 133 3.65 -6.28 7.99
C CYS A 133 4.57 -5.55 8.97
N TYR A 134 4.56 -5.92 10.24
CA TYR A 134 5.38 -5.27 11.25
C TYR A 134 6.86 -5.63 11.09
N ASP A 135 7.17 -6.90 10.84
CA ASP A 135 8.53 -7.36 10.60
C ASP A 135 9.12 -6.68 9.35
N GLU A 136 8.34 -6.61 8.27
CA GLU A 136 8.74 -5.92 7.04
C GLU A 136 8.92 -4.41 7.26
N PHE A 137 8.04 -3.77 8.04
CA PHE A 137 8.15 -2.34 8.36
C PHE A 137 9.43 -2.03 9.15
N LEU A 138 9.77 -2.88 10.13
CA LEU A 138 10.98 -2.71 10.94
C LEU A 138 12.24 -2.88 10.10
N SER A 139 12.33 -3.98 9.34
CA SER A 139 13.47 -4.25 8.44
C SER A 139 13.66 -3.13 7.42
N ASN A 140 12.58 -2.71 6.77
CA ASN A 140 12.65 -1.62 5.79
C ASN A 140 13.12 -0.30 6.42
N THR A 141 12.71 -0.01 7.66
CA THR A 141 13.12 1.21 8.35
C THR A 141 14.63 1.22 8.61
N GLU A 142 15.17 0.10 9.12
CA GLU A 142 16.61 -0.05 9.34
C GLU A 142 17.40 0.04 8.02
N ASP A 143 16.96 -0.69 6.98
CA ASP A 143 17.60 -0.67 5.67
C ASP A 143 17.59 0.73 5.03
N ILE A 144 16.49 1.48 5.17
CA ILE A 144 16.37 2.84 4.66
C ILE A 144 17.39 3.76 5.34
N GLU A 145 17.57 3.64 6.66
CA GLU A 145 18.54 4.43 7.41
C GLU A 145 19.98 4.11 7.00
N ASP A 146 20.31 2.82 6.89
CA ASP A 146 21.63 2.36 6.47
C ASP A 146 21.98 2.80 5.04
N ILE A 147 21.05 2.62 4.09
CA ILE A 147 21.21 3.07 2.70
C ILE A 147 21.37 4.60 2.67
N SER A 148 20.60 5.34 3.48
CA SER A 148 20.70 6.79 3.54
C SER A 148 22.06 7.27 4.07
N ALA A 149 22.58 6.62 5.11
CA ALA A 149 23.91 6.89 5.65
C ALA A 149 25.01 6.57 4.62
N TRP A 150 24.88 5.43 3.93
CA TRP A 150 25.79 5.02 2.87
C TRP A 150 25.80 6.01 1.70
N ILE A 151 24.62 6.44 1.21
CA ILE A 151 24.48 7.45 0.16
C ILE A 151 25.17 8.76 0.57
N LYS A 152 24.99 9.20 1.82
CA LYS A 152 25.62 10.41 2.34
C LYS A 152 27.14 10.29 2.33
N SER A 153 27.68 9.17 2.78
CA SER A 153 29.12 8.88 2.75
C SER A 153 29.67 8.93 1.32
N MET A 154 29.00 8.26 0.38
CA MET A 154 29.40 8.23 -1.02
C MET A 154 29.37 9.61 -1.68
N ARG A 155 28.38 10.44 -1.36
CA ARG A 155 28.34 11.83 -1.82
C ARG A 155 29.52 12.65 -1.30
N MET A 156 29.95 12.44 -0.06
CA MET A 156 31.13 13.13 0.50
C MET A 156 32.41 12.68 -0.19
N GLU A 157 32.58 11.38 -0.41
CA GLU A 157 33.73 10.85 -1.12
C GLU A 157 33.79 11.35 -2.57
N LEU A 158 32.66 11.32 -3.28
CA LEU A 158 32.55 11.87 -4.63
C LEU A 158 32.97 13.34 -4.67
N LYS A 159 32.49 14.17 -3.73
CA LYS A 159 32.89 15.58 -3.62
C LYS A 159 34.40 15.73 -3.45
N ARG A 160 35.03 14.93 -2.58
CA ARG A 160 36.49 14.96 -2.39
C ARG A 160 37.24 14.57 -3.67
N ASN A 161 36.80 13.52 -4.35
CA ASN A 161 37.42 13.05 -5.59
C ASN A 161 37.27 14.06 -6.73
N ILE A 162 36.13 14.76 -6.83
CA ILE A 162 35.94 15.87 -7.77
C ILE A 162 36.94 16.99 -7.50
N ILE A 163 37.09 17.42 -6.24
CA ILE A 163 38.05 18.48 -5.88
C ILE A 163 39.48 18.03 -6.18
N LYS A 164 39.85 16.80 -5.80
CA LYS A 164 41.19 16.25 -6.07
C LYS A 164 41.48 16.20 -7.58
N LYS A 165 40.51 15.77 -8.39
CA LYS A 165 40.62 15.80 -9.86
C LYS A 165 40.87 17.22 -10.34
N GLN A 166 40.04 18.19 -9.94
CA GLN A 166 40.18 19.58 -10.36
C GLN A 166 41.55 20.17 -9.98
N GLN A 167 42.05 19.89 -8.78
CA GLN A 167 43.40 20.32 -8.36
C GLN A 167 44.50 19.74 -9.25
N MET A 168 44.40 18.45 -9.62
CA MET A 168 45.35 17.82 -10.54
C MET A 168 45.27 18.43 -11.95
N GLU A 169 44.07 18.73 -12.45
CA GLU A 169 43.88 19.38 -13.76
C GLU A 169 44.53 20.78 -13.77
N VAL A 170 44.30 21.60 -12.73
CA VAL A 170 44.94 22.92 -12.60
C VAL A 170 46.46 22.79 -12.54
N LYS A 171 46.97 21.88 -11.70
CA LYS A 171 48.41 21.67 -11.57
C LYS A 171 49.05 21.23 -12.90
N ASN A 172 48.38 20.39 -13.68
CA ASN A 172 48.87 20.00 -15.00
C ASN A 172 48.97 21.20 -15.95
N VAL A 173 47.98 22.10 -15.94
CA VAL A 173 48.01 23.33 -16.75
C VAL A 173 49.13 24.26 -16.29
N GLU A 174 49.33 24.42 -14.98
CA GLU A 174 50.41 25.24 -14.40
C GLU A 174 51.79 24.69 -14.79
N LEU A 175 52.01 23.38 -14.61
CA LEU A 175 53.27 22.72 -14.97
C LEU A 175 53.56 22.86 -16.46
N TYR A 176 52.56 22.62 -17.32
CA TYR A 176 52.71 22.79 -18.77
C TYR A 176 53.04 24.24 -19.15
N THR A 177 52.34 25.22 -18.55
CA THR A 177 52.60 26.65 -18.80
C THR A 177 54.02 27.01 -18.39
N TYR A 178 54.45 26.60 -17.20
CA TYR A 178 55.80 26.83 -16.71
C TYR A 178 56.88 26.20 -17.62
N MET A 179 56.65 24.96 -18.06
CA MET A 179 57.59 24.30 -18.97
C MET A 179 57.64 25.01 -20.33
N ASN A 180 56.51 25.49 -20.84
CA ASN A 180 56.44 26.29 -22.07
C ASN A 180 57.20 27.62 -21.93
N ASP A 181 57.08 28.31 -20.79
CA ASP A 181 57.76 29.57 -20.52
C ASP A 181 59.30 29.42 -20.46
N ILE A 182 59.80 28.26 -20.02
CA ILE A 182 61.25 27.98 -19.93
C ILE A 182 61.83 27.47 -21.24
N PHE A 183 61.19 26.47 -21.86
CA PHE A 183 61.76 25.73 -22.99
C PHE A 183 61.30 26.26 -24.35
N GLY A 184 60.29 27.14 -24.39
CA GLY A 184 59.64 27.59 -25.61
C GLY A 184 58.65 26.55 -26.16
N SER A 185 57.73 27.02 -26.99
CA SER A 185 56.64 26.22 -27.59
C SER A 185 57.13 25.02 -28.39
N ASP A 186 58.32 25.11 -28.96
CA ASP A 186 58.84 24.14 -29.92
C ASP A 186 59.37 22.86 -29.24
N VAL A 187 59.80 22.96 -27.98
CA VAL A 187 60.36 21.84 -27.20
C VAL A 187 59.28 21.05 -26.47
N ILE A 188 58.20 21.71 -26.05
CA ILE A 188 57.10 21.05 -25.33
C ILE A 188 56.23 20.19 -26.25
N ASN A 189 56.04 20.60 -27.51
CA ASN A 189 55.36 19.79 -28.51
C ASN A 189 56.07 18.47 -28.83
N LEU A 190 57.35 18.33 -28.46
CA LEU A 190 58.12 17.09 -28.60
C LEU A 190 57.78 16.06 -27.49
N PHE A 191 57.33 16.54 -26.33
CA PHE A 191 56.73 15.69 -25.31
C PHE A 191 55.26 15.51 -25.68
N ASP A 192 54.91 14.38 -26.30
CA ASP A 192 53.54 14.01 -26.65
C ASP A 192 52.71 13.75 -25.38
N ILE A 193 52.40 14.84 -24.66
CA ILE A 193 51.54 14.81 -23.49
C ILE A 193 50.13 14.57 -24.04
N LYS A 194 49.62 13.34 -23.87
CA LYS A 194 48.23 12.93 -24.21
C LYS A 194 47.13 13.75 -23.52
N TYR A 195 47.49 14.80 -22.79
CA TYR A 195 46.63 15.66 -22.02
C TYR A 195 46.48 16.97 -22.80
N ASP A 196 45.30 17.22 -23.34
CA ASP A 196 44.97 18.47 -24.04
C ASP A 196 44.86 19.62 -23.03
N VAL A 197 46.02 20.18 -22.69
CA VAL A 197 46.17 21.27 -21.72
C VAL A 197 45.44 22.52 -22.18
N GLU A 198 45.41 22.79 -23.49
CA GLU A 198 44.87 24.02 -24.06
C GLU A 198 43.34 24.02 -24.02
N ALA A 199 42.70 22.89 -24.37
CA ALA A 199 41.27 22.70 -24.14
C ALA A 199 40.91 22.76 -22.65
N LYS A 200 41.75 22.20 -21.77
CA LYS A 200 41.53 22.26 -20.31
C LYS A 200 41.66 23.68 -19.75
N LYS A 201 42.64 24.45 -20.21
CA LYS A 201 42.82 25.87 -19.85
C LYS A 201 41.61 26.69 -20.26
N LYS A 202 41.10 26.48 -21.48
CA LYS A 202 39.87 27.12 -21.98
C LYS A 202 38.66 26.77 -21.11
N GLN A 203 38.46 25.48 -20.80
CA GLN A 203 37.38 25.02 -19.92
C GLN A 203 37.45 25.64 -18.51
N LEU A 204 38.65 25.77 -17.95
CA LEU A 204 38.83 26.40 -16.63
C LEU A 204 38.52 27.90 -16.66
N MET A 205 38.91 28.61 -17.72
CA MET A 205 38.58 30.03 -17.89
C MET A 205 37.08 30.26 -18.05
N GLU A 206 36.41 29.49 -18.92
CA GLU A 206 34.96 29.54 -19.11
C GLU A 206 34.20 29.24 -17.81
N ALA A 207 34.65 28.24 -17.05
CA ALA A 207 34.06 27.91 -15.75
C ALA A 207 34.26 29.01 -14.70
N ALA A 208 35.41 29.69 -14.71
CA ALA A 208 35.70 30.81 -13.82
C ALA A 208 34.85 32.04 -14.16
N GLU A 209 34.69 32.34 -15.46
CA GLU A 209 33.88 33.45 -15.95
C GLU A 209 32.38 33.23 -15.64
N ALA A 210 31.86 32.04 -15.93
CA ALA A 210 30.48 31.67 -15.58
C ALA A 210 30.22 31.73 -14.06
N LYS A 211 31.20 31.38 -13.23
CA LYS A 211 31.09 31.48 -11.76
C LYS A 211 31.11 32.94 -11.30
N ALA A 212 31.93 33.79 -11.92
CA ALA A 212 31.96 35.22 -11.65
C ALA A 212 30.66 35.91 -12.07
N GLU A 213 30.09 35.53 -13.20
CA GLU A 213 28.81 36.05 -13.70
C GLU A 213 27.65 35.67 -12.77
N LYS A 214 27.56 34.40 -12.35
CA LYS A 214 26.56 33.96 -11.37
C LYS A 214 26.66 34.74 -10.05
N LYS A 215 27.87 34.93 -9.54
CA LYS A 215 28.10 35.72 -8.31
C LYS A 215 27.65 37.17 -8.48
N ARG A 216 27.98 37.80 -9.61
CA ARG A 216 27.52 39.17 -9.93
C ARG A 216 26.00 39.26 -10.03
N ALA A 217 25.34 38.26 -10.61
CA ALA A 217 23.89 38.22 -10.73
C ALA A 217 23.19 38.05 -9.37
N GLU A 218 23.75 37.23 -8.47
CA GLU A 218 23.25 37.01 -7.11
C GLU A 218 23.41 38.28 -6.25
N GLU A 219 24.59 38.91 -6.28
CA GLU A 219 24.84 40.19 -5.61
C GLU A 219 23.94 41.32 -6.16
N ALA A 220 23.65 41.33 -7.46
CA ALA A 220 22.73 42.29 -8.07
C ALA A 220 21.28 42.07 -7.61
N LYS A 221 20.86 40.81 -7.46
CA LYS A 221 19.52 40.44 -6.98
C LYS A 221 19.32 40.82 -5.52
N GLU A 222 20.29 40.53 -4.66
CA GLU A 222 20.27 40.94 -3.24
C GLU A 222 20.22 42.47 -3.09
N ARG A 223 20.99 43.22 -3.90
CA ARG A 223 20.94 44.69 -3.90
C ARG A 223 19.60 45.25 -4.37
N ALA A 224 18.95 44.58 -5.32
CA ALA A 224 17.62 44.96 -5.79
C ALA A 224 16.54 44.69 -4.73
N GLU A 225 16.59 43.54 -4.06
CA GLU A 225 15.69 43.18 -2.96
C GLU A 225 15.84 44.13 -1.76
N GLN A 226 17.07 44.49 -1.38
CA GLN A 226 17.33 45.47 -0.32
C GLN A 226 16.80 46.87 -0.65
N ARG A 227 16.91 47.32 -1.91
CA ARG A 227 16.36 48.61 -2.36
C ARG A 227 14.83 48.66 -2.31
N MET A 228 14.16 47.56 -2.66
CA MET A 228 12.70 47.43 -2.60
C MET A 228 12.17 47.48 -1.16
N LEU A 229 12.90 46.88 -0.20
CA LEU A 229 12.55 46.93 1.23
C LEU A 229 12.78 48.32 1.86
N SER A 230 13.78 49.08 1.39
CA SER A 230 14.05 50.44 1.87
C SER A 230 13.20 51.55 1.22
N GLY A 231 12.57 51.29 0.08
CA GLY A 231 11.79 52.27 -0.70
C GLY A 231 10.29 52.31 -0.41
N GLY A 232 9.78 51.46 0.49
CA GLY A 232 8.36 51.40 0.86
C GLY A 232 7.92 52.36 1.97
N GLY A 233 8.80 53.28 2.39
CA GLY A 233 8.55 54.22 3.47
C GLY A 233 8.69 55.68 3.03
N ASP A 234 7.94 56.09 2.02
CA ASP A 234 7.44 57.48 1.91
C ASP A 234 6.45 57.59 0.75
N LYS A 235 5.16 57.49 1.08
CA LYS A 235 4.07 58.33 0.59
C LYS A 235 2.75 57.95 1.27
#